data_AF-A0AA86NQ35-F1
#
_entry.id   AF-A0AA86NQ35-F1
#
_cell.length_a   1.000
_cell.length_b   1.000
_cell.length_c   1.000
_cell.angle_alpha   90.00
_cell.angle_beta   90.00
_cell.angle_gamma   90.00
#
_symmetry.space_group_name_H-M   'P 1'
#
loop_
_entity.id
_entity.type
_entity.pdbx_description
1 polymer ?
#
loop_
_entity_poly.entity_id
_entity_poly.type
_entity_poly.pdbx_seq_one_letter_code
_entity_poly.pdbx_strand_id
1 'polypeptide(L)'
;MPLIKFTSDKQFNYDACDNSRNNMTKEDMMKQNILTYGTLLGIFDVYYDFFYYDFGIYQHVEGSFQGKQPIIIVGWGEENGVKYWIVRGNRGTILGESGDHDPELYDTDQLGYFRILRGVNHCNIEERCTVLDV
;
A
#
# COMPACT_ATOMS: atom_id res chain seq x y z
N MET A 1 14.71 -9.51 -17.14
CA MET A 1 13.51 -8.87 -16.56
C MET A 1 12.68 -8.30 -17.71
N PRO A 2 11.43 -8.74 -17.93
CA PRO A 2 10.59 -8.08 -18.93
C PRO A 2 10.07 -6.76 -18.37
N LEU A 3 10.22 -5.70 -19.16
CA LEU A 3 9.57 -4.41 -18.95
C LEU A 3 8.06 -4.60 -19.12
N ILE A 4 7.29 -4.26 -18.08
CA ILE A 4 5.85 -4.11 -18.17
C ILE A 4 5.57 -3.08 -19.26
N LYS A 5 4.95 -3.52 -20.36
CA LYS A 5 4.46 -2.63 -21.42
C LYS A 5 3.08 -2.16 -21.01
N PHE A 6 2.97 -0.88 -20.65
CA PHE A 6 1.68 -0.21 -20.56
C PHE A 6 1.20 0.07 -22.00
N THR A 7 0.24 -0.71 -22.51
CA THR A 7 -0.43 -0.41 -23.78
C THR A 7 -1.58 0.56 -23.53
N SER A 8 -1.77 1.51 -24.43
CA SER A 8 -2.78 2.58 -24.37
C SER A 8 -4.23 2.10 -24.44
N ASP A 9 -4.45 0.78 -24.56
CA ASP A 9 -5.71 0.22 -25.04
C ASP A 9 -6.48 -0.55 -23.95
N LYS A 10 -5.95 -0.61 -22.71
CA LYS A 10 -6.77 -0.97 -21.56
C LYS A 10 -7.47 0.29 -21.06
N GLN A 11 -8.77 0.35 -21.24
CA GLN A 11 -9.62 1.23 -20.44
C GLN A 11 -9.36 0.86 -18.97
N PHE A 12 -8.52 1.65 -18.28
CA PHE A 12 -8.34 1.57 -16.84
C PHE A 12 -9.72 1.83 -16.23
N ASN A 13 -10.40 0.77 -15.82
CA ASN A 13 -11.70 0.91 -15.19
C ASN A 13 -11.46 1.61 -13.84
N TYR A 14 -12.11 2.76 -13.72
CA TYR A 14 -11.79 3.87 -12.83
C TYR A 14 -11.99 3.50 -11.36
N ASP A 15 -10.97 3.75 -10.55
CA ASP A 15 -10.96 3.76 -9.09
C ASP A 15 -11.40 2.46 -8.39
N ALA A 16 -10.47 1.53 -8.19
CA ALA A 16 -10.68 0.33 -7.37
C ALA A 16 -10.97 0.64 -5.89
N CYS A 17 -10.90 1.91 -5.48
CA CYS A 17 -11.19 2.39 -4.15
C CYS A 17 -12.58 3.05 -4.06
N ASP A 18 -13.29 3.29 -5.17
CA ASP A 18 -14.61 3.94 -5.17
C ASP A 18 -15.61 3.24 -6.11
N ASN A 19 -16.71 2.78 -5.53
CA ASN A 19 -17.88 2.29 -6.24
C ASN A 19 -19.11 2.86 -5.56
N SER A 20 -19.36 4.13 -5.81
CA SER A 20 -20.60 4.87 -5.52
C SER A 20 -21.93 4.14 -5.85
N ARG A 21 -21.92 2.97 -6.50
CA ARG A 21 -23.11 2.15 -6.80
C ARG A 21 -23.43 1.10 -5.73
N ASN A 22 -22.45 0.66 -4.95
CA ASN A 22 -22.63 -0.36 -3.91
C ASN A 22 -22.28 0.32 -2.59
N ASN A 23 -23.22 0.38 -1.63
CA ASN A 23 -23.11 1.08 -0.34
C ASN A 23 -22.03 0.48 0.59
N MET A 24 -20.79 0.43 0.11
CA MET A 24 -19.63 -0.26 0.63
C MET A 24 -18.54 0.77 0.91
N THR A 25 -17.78 0.57 1.98
CA THR A 25 -16.67 1.46 2.31
C THR A 25 -15.52 1.28 1.32
N LYS A 26 -14.67 2.31 1.15
CA LYS A 26 -13.43 2.20 0.36
C LYS A 26 -12.56 1.04 0.87
N GLU A 27 -12.47 0.87 2.19
CA GLU A 27 -11.79 -0.24 2.85
C GLU A 27 -12.32 -1.61 2.37
N ASP A 28 -13.63 -1.82 2.41
CA ASP A 28 -14.26 -3.09 2.03
C ASP A 28 -14.06 -3.41 0.55
N MET A 29 -14.15 -2.38 -0.31
CA MET A 29 -13.88 -2.53 -1.73
C MET A 29 -12.44 -2.91 -2.03
N MET A 30 -11.48 -2.24 -1.40
CA MET A 30 -10.07 -2.54 -1.59
C MET A 30 -9.76 -3.98 -1.14
N LYS A 31 -10.29 -4.41 0.01
CA LYS A 31 -10.16 -5.81 0.47
C LYS A 31 -10.74 -6.78 -0.55
N GLN A 32 -11.94 -6.52 -1.06
CA GLN A 32 -12.57 -7.37 -2.08
C GLN A 32 -11.73 -7.44 -3.36
N ASN A 33 -11.21 -6.32 -3.83
CA ASN A 33 -10.38 -6.28 -5.03
C ASN A 33 -9.04 -7.00 -4.81
N ILE A 34 -8.41 -6.89 -3.64
CA ILE A 34 -7.21 -7.67 -3.33
C ILE A 34 -7.53 -9.17 -3.28
N LEU A 35 -8.66 -9.60 -2.71
CA LEU A 35 -9.09 -11.01 -2.77
C LEU A 35 -9.30 -11.52 -4.21
N THR A 36 -9.76 -10.63 -5.10
CA THR A 36 -10.17 -11.00 -6.46
C THR A 36 -9.00 -10.96 -7.45
N TYR A 37 -8.15 -9.93 -7.34
CA TYR A 37 -7.09 -9.60 -8.30
C TYR A 37 -5.67 -9.70 -7.72
N GLY A 38 -5.55 -10.00 -6.42
CA GLY A 38 -4.28 -10.20 -5.72
C GLY A 38 -3.60 -8.91 -5.26
N THR A 39 -3.56 -7.86 -6.09
CA THR A 39 -2.88 -6.61 -5.72
C THR A 39 -3.58 -5.37 -6.26
N LEU A 40 -3.35 -4.24 -5.58
CA LEU A 40 -3.79 -2.92 -6.03
C LEU A 40 -2.59 -2.00 -6.22
N LEU A 41 -2.57 -1.25 -7.31
CA LEU A 41 -1.71 -0.08 -7.44
C LEU A 41 -2.41 1.10 -6.76
N GLY A 42 -1.83 1.60 -5.68
CA GLY A 42 -2.32 2.77 -4.94
C GLY A 42 -1.39 3.97 -5.08
N ILE A 43 -1.83 5.10 -4.53
CA ILE A 43 -1.01 6.28 -4.29
C ILE A 43 -1.14 6.63 -2.81
N PHE A 44 -0.02 6.91 -2.14
CA PHE A 44 -0.04 7.47 -0.78
C PHE A 44 0.75 8.77 -0.72
N ASP A 45 0.36 9.63 0.21
CA ASP A 45 1.04 10.87 0.52
C ASP A 45 2.20 10.59 1.48
N VAL A 46 3.41 10.91 1.04
CA VAL A 46 4.65 10.76 1.80
C VAL A 46 4.85 12.02 2.65
N TYR A 47 5.12 11.83 3.94
CA TYR A 47 5.52 12.88 4.87
C TYR A 47 6.96 12.67 5.33
N TYR A 48 7.59 13.72 5.86
CA TYR A 48 9.02 13.69 6.20
C TYR A 48 9.37 12.62 7.24
N ASP A 49 8.50 12.41 8.22
CA ASP A 49 8.63 11.35 9.23
C ASP A 49 8.65 9.93 8.64
N PHE A 50 8.02 9.70 7.48
CA PHE A 50 8.08 8.41 6.79
C PHE A 50 9.51 7.98 6.43
N PHE A 51 10.44 8.92 6.21
CA PHE A 51 11.84 8.58 5.93
C PHE A 51 12.58 7.97 7.13
N TYR A 52 11.99 8.08 8.32
CA TYR A 52 12.52 7.52 9.57
C TYR A 52 11.69 6.32 10.05
N TYR A 53 10.71 5.87 9.27
CA TYR A 53 9.94 4.66 9.57
C TYR A 53 10.84 3.42 9.44
N ASP A 54 10.80 2.56 10.45
CA ASP A 54 11.61 1.34 10.53
C ASP A 54 10.71 0.10 10.66
N PHE A 55 9.82 0.05 11.66
CA PHE A 55 8.90 -1.07 11.87
C PHE A 55 7.56 -0.64 12.48
N GLY A 56 6.59 -1.55 12.48
CA GLY A 56 5.28 -1.36 13.10
C GLY A 56 4.21 -0.90 12.11
N ILE A 57 3.20 -0.18 12.59
CA ILE A 57 2.13 0.37 11.73
C ILE A 57 2.37 1.87 11.61
N TYR A 58 2.78 2.31 10.43
CA TYR A 58 3.04 3.73 10.17
C TYR A 58 1.78 4.57 10.38
N GLN A 59 1.96 5.62 11.17
CA GLN A 59 1.04 6.72 11.38
C GLN A 59 1.86 8.00 11.29
N HIS A 60 1.41 8.94 10.47
CA HIS A 60 2.03 10.24 10.35
C HIS A 60 1.77 11.01 11.65
N VAL A 61 2.84 11.56 12.22
CA VAL A 61 2.80 12.32 13.47
C VAL A 61 3.27 13.76 13.23
N GLU A 62 4.35 13.92 12.45
CA GLU A 62 4.96 15.23 12.24
C GLU A 62 5.77 15.34 10.95
N GLY A 63 6.17 16.56 10.60
CA GLY A 63 6.97 16.81 9.40
C GLY A 63 6.13 17.17 8.17
N SER A 64 6.79 17.77 7.20
CA SER A 64 6.13 18.34 6.02
C SER A 64 5.80 17.28 4.97
N PHE A 65 4.77 17.54 4.17
CA PHE A 65 4.45 16.75 2.98
C PHE A 65 5.62 16.76 1.98
N GLN A 66 6.01 15.58 1.52
CA GLN A 66 7.18 15.36 0.64
C GLN A 66 6.78 15.01 -0.79
N GLY A 67 5.56 14.51 -1.00
CA GLY A 67 5.07 14.16 -2.33
C GLY A 67 4.11 12.99 -2.30
N LYS A 68 3.76 12.51 -3.49
CA LYS A 68 2.88 11.35 -3.69
C LYS A 68 3.69 10.21 -4.27
N GLN A 69 3.58 9.02 -3.70
CA GLN A 69 4.32 7.85 -4.17
C GLN A 69 3.36 6.73 -4.59
N PRO A 70 3.54 6.17 -5.79
CA PRO A 70 2.84 4.95 -6.20
C PRO A 70 3.31 3.76 -5.37
N ILE A 71 2.37 2.92 -4.95
CA ILE A 71 2.63 1.76 -4.10
C ILE A 71 1.84 0.55 -4.57
N ILE A 72 2.26 -0.64 -4.17
CA ILE A 72 1.51 -1.87 -4.42
C ILE A 72 0.94 -2.35 -3.09
N ILE A 73 -0.37 -2.33 -2.93
CA ILE A 73 -1.07 -2.88 -1.75
C ILE A 73 -1.33 -4.35 -2.02
N VAL A 74 -0.82 -5.22 -1.14
CA VAL A 74 -0.83 -6.68 -1.33
C VAL A 74 -1.70 -7.42 -0.33
N GLY A 75 -2.16 -6.73 0.71
CA GLY A 75 -2.91 -7.38 1.80
C GLY A 75 -3.26 -6.41 2.91
N TRP A 76 -3.85 -6.94 3.97
CA TRP A 76 -4.21 -6.20 5.17
C TRP A 76 -4.18 -7.12 6.39
N GLY A 77 -4.17 -6.52 7.57
CA GLY A 77 -4.26 -7.24 8.82
C GLY A 77 -4.81 -6.38 9.95
N GLU A 78 -4.67 -6.92 11.15
CA GLU A 78 -4.97 -6.26 12.41
C GLU A 78 -3.99 -6.79 13.47
N GLU A 79 -3.33 -5.88 14.19
CA GLU A 79 -2.40 -6.20 15.27
C GLU A 79 -2.80 -5.37 16.49
N ASN A 80 -3.08 -6.04 17.62
CA ASN A 80 -3.50 -5.39 18.87
C ASN A 80 -4.68 -4.41 18.70
N GLY A 81 -5.65 -4.75 17.84
CA GLY A 81 -6.81 -3.89 17.54
C GLY A 81 -6.54 -2.77 16.54
N VAL A 82 -5.30 -2.64 16.03
CA VAL A 82 -4.92 -1.64 15.03
C VAL A 82 -4.93 -2.28 13.65
N LYS A 83 -5.83 -1.79 12.79
CA LYS A 83 -5.99 -2.24 11.41
C LYS A 83 -4.92 -1.62 10.52
N TYR A 84 -4.32 -2.42 9.63
CA TYR A 84 -3.30 -1.94 8.70
C TYR A 84 -3.44 -2.54 7.29
N TRP A 85 -2.90 -1.82 6.30
CA TRP A 85 -2.59 -2.32 4.95
C TRP A 85 -1.15 -2.84 4.92
N ILE A 86 -0.89 -3.87 4.12
CA ILE A 86 0.45 -4.37 3.81
C ILE A 86 0.82 -3.85 2.43
N VAL A 87 1.91 -3.09 2.36
CA VAL A 87 2.29 -2.33 1.18
C VAL A 87 3.70 -2.68 0.77
N ARG A 88 3.90 -2.94 -0.53
CA ARG A 88 5.21 -3.09 -1.16
C ARG A 88 5.63 -1.77 -1.82
N GLY A 89 6.82 -1.30 -1.48
CA GLY A 89 7.46 -0.14 -2.10
C GLY A 89 7.86 -0.37 -3.55
N ASN A 90 7.77 0.67 -4.39
CA ASN A 90 8.11 0.60 -5.81
C ASN A 90 9.59 0.96 -6.07
N ARG A 91 10.49 -0.02 -5.91
CA ARG A 91 11.94 0.02 -6.22
C ARG A 91 12.83 0.81 -5.24
N GLY A 92 13.81 0.11 -4.68
CA GLY A 92 15.15 0.63 -4.35
C GLY A 92 15.28 1.52 -3.11
N THR A 93 14.20 2.02 -2.52
CA THR A 93 14.26 2.68 -1.22
C THR A 93 14.08 1.61 -0.15
N ILE A 94 15.19 1.31 0.52
CA ILE A 94 15.24 0.56 1.76
C ILE A 94 14.61 1.46 2.84
N LEU A 95 13.30 1.63 2.78
CA LEU A 95 12.50 2.34 3.79
C LEU A 95 11.37 1.40 4.18
N GLY A 96 11.33 1.04 5.46
CA GLY A 96 10.46 0.01 6.01
C GLY A 96 11.23 -1.04 6.78
N GLU A 97 10.62 -2.22 6.95
CA GLU A 97 11.17 -3.31 7.76
C GLU A 97 12.41 -3.90 7.07
N SER A 98 13.54 -3.22 7.23
CA SER A 98 14.86 -3.65 6.79
C SER A 98 15.80 -3.56 7.97
N GLY A 99 15.60 -4.43 8.96
CA GLY A 99 16.52 -4.52 10.08
C GLY A 99 17.62 -5.53 9.81
N ASP A 100 18.75 -5.33 10.48
CA ASP A 100 19.70 -6.35 10.89
C ASP A 100 19.01 -7.41 11.79
N HIS A 101 17.99 -8.09 11.25
CA HIS A 101 17.11 -9.00 11.97
C HIS A 101 17.41 -10.45 11.63
N ASP A 102 17.21 -11.31 12.63
CA ASP A 102 17.46 -12.74 12.60
C ASP A 102 16.79 -13.40 11.37
N PRO A 103 17.58 -13.91 10.40
CA PRO A 103 17.07 -14.45 9.14
C PRO A 103 16.26 -15.73 9.30
N GLU A 104 16.20 -16.36 10.48
CA GLU A 104 15.34 -17.50 10.74
C GLU A 104 13.90 -17.12 11.16
N LEU A 105 13.66 -15.88 11.57
CA LEU A 105 12.36 -15.43 12.08
C LEU A 105 11.53 -14.63 11.06
N TYR A 106 12.14 -14.10 10.01
CA TYR A 106 11.46 -13.34 8.96
C TYR A 106 11.92 -13.76 7.57
N ASP A 107 10.95 -14.03 6.69
CA ASP A 107 11.18 -14.35 5.30
C ASP A 107 11.89 -13.19 4.60
N THR A 108 13.09 -13.42 4.07
CA THR A 108 13.97 -12.44 3.41
C THR A 108 13.33 -11.73 2.20
N ASP A 109 12.17 -12.20 1.76
CA ASP A 109 11.32 -11.56 0.74
C ASP A 109 10.58 -10.29 1.24
N GLN A 110 10.66 -9.93 2.53
CA GLN A 110 10.01 -8.72 3.09
C GLN A 110 10.81 -7.42 2.93
N LEU A 111 11.97 -7.44 2.27
CA LEU A 111 12.69 -6.21 1.94
C LEU A 111 11.82 -5.28 1.06
N GLY A 112 11.48 -4.12 1.60
CA GLY A 112 10.68 -3.10 0.92
C GLY A 112 9.18 -3.21 1.14
N TYR A 113 8.73 -3.83 2.24
CA TYR A 113 7.36 -3.71 2.71
C TYR A 113 7.24 -2.75 3.89
N PHE A 114 6.07 -2.13 4.02
CA PHE A 114 5.68 -1.38 5.20
C PHE A 114 4.20 -1.60 5.50
N ARG A 115 3.81 -1.34 6.76
CA ARG A 115 2.42 -1.37 7.20
C ARG A 115 1.98 0.04 7.52
N ILE A 116 0.74 0.38 7.19
CA ILE A 116 0.15 1.72 7.37
C ILE A 116 -1.30 1.60 7.79
N LEU A 117 -1.78 2.55 8.60
CA LEU A 117 -3.14 2.58 9.11
C LEU A 117 -4.20 2.41 8.01
N ARG A 118 -5.19 1.56 8.31
CA ARG A 118 -6.30 1.20 7.44
C ARG A 118 -7.65 1.57 8.04
N GLY A 119 -8.61 1.90 7.17
CA GLY A 119 -10.00 2.22 7.50
C GLY A 119 -10.23 3.69 7.86
N VAL A 120 -9.20 4.52 7.74
CA VAL A 120 -9.23 5.95 8.07
C VAL A 120 -8.65 6.84 6.96
N ASN A 121 -8.43 6.27 5.77
CA ASN A 121 -7.78 6.93 4.64
C ASN A 121 -6.46 7.64 5.01
N HIS A 122 -5.65 6.99 5.86
CA HIS A 122 -4.43 7.58 6.38
C HIS A 122 -3.45 7.89 5.24
N CYS A 123 -2.88 9.10 5.22
CA CYS A 123 -2.05 9.58 4.10
C CYS A 123 -2.72 9.43 2.71
N ASN A 124 -4.05 9.54 2.64
CA ASN A 124 -4.85 9.40 1.42
C ASN A 124 -4.66 8.06 0.69
N ILE A 125 -4.21 7.01 1.39
CA ILE A 125 -3.88 5.72 0.78
C ILE A 125 -5.09 4.99 0.17
N GLU A 126 -6.29 5.28 0.67
CA GLU A 126 -7.56 4.68 0.23
C GLU A 126 -8.27 5.59 -0.79
N GLU A 127 -7.62 6.67 -1.24
CA GLU A 127 -8.25 7.67 -2.10
C GLU A 127 -8.16 7.32 -3.58
N ARG A 128 -7.05 6.70 -4.00
CA ARG A 128 -6.78 6.41 -5.42
C ARG A 128 -6.10 5.08 -5.56
N CYS A 129 -6.84 4.09 -6.05
CA CYS A 129 -6.24 2.81 -6.43
C CYS A 129 -6.81 2.24 -7.73
N THR A 130 -6.07 1.33 -8.33
CA THR A 130 -6.48 0.58 -9.52
C THR A 130 -6.03 -0.86 -9.41
N VAL A 131 -6.80 -1.77 -10.00
CA VAL A 131 -6.42 -3.18 -10.08
C VAL A 131 -5.23 -3.35 -11.01
N LEU A 132 -4.25 -4.16 -10.62
CA LEU A 132 -3.17 -4.57 -11.50
C LEU A 132 -3.56 -5.89 -12.15
N ASP A 133 -4.03 -5.84 -13.40
CA ASP A 133 -4.19 -7.05 -14.21
C ASP A 133 -2.80 -7.61 -14.59
N VAL A 134 -2.46 -8.79 -14.08
CA VAL A 134 -1.32 -9.60 -14.55
C VAL A 134 -1.73 -10.60 -15.61
#